data_AF-A0A9W8YU79-F1
#
_entry.id   AF-A0A9W8YU79-F1
#
_cell.length_a   1.000
_cell.length_b   1.000
_cell.length_c   1.000
_cell.angle_alpha   90.00
_cell.angle_beta   90.00
_cell.angle_gamma   90.00
#
_symmetry.space_group_name_H-M   'P 1'
#
loop_
_entity.id
_entity.type
_entity.pdbx_description
1 polymer ?
#
loop_
_entity_poly.entity_id
_entity_poly.type
_entity_poly.pdbx_seq_one_letter_code
_entity_poly.pdbx_strand_id
1 'polypeptide(L)'
;MLHENKIKEAAARNASLLRTLHETRSALADLAEHNRYVKDLERQAADFGEQLKQLGDKRMRELKEHKSYRDSVVRRLAYKAARKKEKFEAKAAKEAREYFDALEDEEQAHVMKTNLDAMLEEAKTAQCELEAKAAVHTEAQKDLDRLYDYVFQDPIPGFPEVEERAREMQTAAKSYHHAQSRAEAEWQAVQCLRQAHQHLNAALIAMDTALRRSSQDMYGGGTYIDIMERNALCQANEDLLQARKLVTLARRGSPYIRELPPVAIAQGNLLGDVLFDNIFSDMGFHGKIKQSAFEVQNCARDVSVDLQTVTLRHVEICREAEIKSAAMRKAKASLQKSREAVFSTLKGQYGTVCVADEPAPPTISAPKQRAVA
;
A
#
# COMPACT_ATOMS: atom_id res chain seq x y z
N MET A 1 12.26 44.96 -22.23
CA MET A 1 13.21 45.41 -21.19
C MET A 1 13.07 44.66 -19.87
N LEU A 2 11.98 44.77 -19.09
CA LEU A 2 11.90 44.17 -17.74
C LEU A 2 11.92 42.61 -17.74
N HIS A 3 11.24 41.96 -18.68
CA HIS A 3 11.25 40.50 -18.82
C HIS A 3 12.57 39.94 -19.36
N GLU A 4 13.21 40.66 -20.28
CA GLU A 4 14.50 40.25 -20.84
C GLU A 4 15.60 40.23 -19.77
N ASN A 5 15.58 41.18 -18.83
CA ASN A 5 16.49 41.18 -17.69
C ASN A 5 16.22 39.99 -16.76
N LYS A 6 14.96 39.70 -16.42
CA LYS A 6 14.58 38.50 -15.64
C LYS A 6 15.08 37.20 -16.30
N ILE A 7 14.93 37.08 -17.62
CA ILE A 7 15.36 35.89 -18.38
C ILE A 7 16.89 35.79 -18.41
N LYS A 8 17.61 36.90 -18.59
CA LYS A 8 19.08 36.93 -18.55
C LYS A 8 19.63 36.53 -17.17
N GLU A 9 19.04 37.06 -16.10
CA GLU A 9 19.40 36.73 -14.72
C GLU A 9 19.10 35.25 -14.39
N ALA A 10 17.97 34.72 -14.87
CA ALA A 10 17.56 33.34 -14.65
C ALA A 10 18.32 32.30 -15.49
N ALA A 11 18.94 32.70 -16.61
CA ALA A 11 19.48 31.77 -17.60
C ALA A 11 20.57 30.84 -17.04
N ALA A 12 21.49 31.36 -16.22
CA ALA A 12 22.57 30.57 -15.62
C ALA A 12 22.00 29.52 -14.63
N ARG A 13 21.03 29.94 -13.79
CA ARG A 13 20.35 29.05 -12.85
C ARG A 13 19.54 27.98 -13.57
N ASN A 14 18.82 28.35 -14.63
CA ASN A 14 18.08 27.41 -15.47
C ASN A 14 18.99 26.30 -16.04
N ALA A 15 20.13 26.68 -16.63
CA ALA A 15 21.07 25.71 -17.19
C ALA A 15 21.65 24.76 -16.12
N SER A 16 21.94 25.28 -14.93
CA SER A 16 22.42 24.45 -13.80
C SER A 16 21.36 23.44 -13.35
N LEU A 17 20.12 23.88 -13.16
CA LEU A 17 19.02 23.02 -12.70
C LEU A 17 18.70 21.92 -13.72
N LEU A 18 18.66 22.26 -15.02
CA LEU A 18 18.46 21.27 -16.09
C LEU A 18 19.58 20.23 -16.14
N ARG A 19 20.83 20.63 -15.89
CA ARG A 19 21.95 19.68 -15.79
C ARG A 19 21.75 18.72 -14.63
N THR A 20 21.44 19.22 -13.44
CA THR A 20 21.18 18.39 -12.26
C THR A 20 20.02 17.43 -12.49
N LEU A 21 18.92 17.89 -13.11
CA LEU A 21 17.78 17.04 -13.47
C LEU A 21 18.16 15.94 -14.47
N HIS A 22 19.04 16.25 -15.43
CA HIS A 22 19.54 15.27 -16.38
C HIS A 22 20.42 14.20 -15.73
N GLU A 23 21.35 14.62 -14.86
CA GLU A 23 22.25 13.74 -14.11
C GLU A 23 21.49 12.82 -13.16
N THR A 24 20.37 13.28 -12.60
CA THR A 24 19.55 12.54 -11.62
C THR A 24 18.27 11.93 -12.21
N ARG A 25 18.13 11.89 -13.54
CA ARG A 25 16.87 11.53 -14.23
C ARG A 25 16.30 10.15 -13.87
N SER A 26 17.15 9.18 -13.56
CA SER A 26 16.74 7.82 -13.22
C SER A 26 16.47 7.63 -11.73
N ALA A 27 16.91 8.55 -10.87
CA ALA A 27 16.97 8.36 -9.42
C ALA A 27 15.61 7.99 -8.80
N LEU A 28 14.51 8.59 -9.27
CA LEU A 28 13.16 8.27 -8.77
C LEU A 28 12.68 6.87 -9.19
N ALA A 29 13.01 6.44 -10.41
CA ALA A 29 12.64 5.12 -10.92
C ALA A 29 13.48 4.04 -10.23
N ASP A 30 14.80 4.27 -10.14
CA ASP A 30 15.76 3.39 -9.47
C ASP A 30 15.38 3.21 -7.99
N LEU A 31 15.01 4.30 -7.29
CA LEU A 31 14.52 4.22 -5.91
C LEU A 31 13.22 3.42 -5.78
N ALA A 32 12.28 3.59 -6.72
CA ALA A 32 11.01 2.87 -6.68
C ALA A 32 11.19 1.36 -6.92
N GLU A 33 12.10 0.98 -7.81
CA GLU A 33 12.47 -0.42 -8.06
C GLU A 33 13.21 -1.02 -6.85
N HIS A 34 14.19 -0.30 -6.31
CA HIS A 34 14.95 -0.73 -5.14
C HIS A 34 14.08 -0.90 -3.89
N ASN A 35 13.09 -0.02 -3.70
CA ASN A 35 12.11 -0.16 -2.62
C ASN A 35 11.28 -1.45 -2.72
N ARG A 36 11.04 -1.96 -3.93
CA ARG A 36 10.36 -3.27 -4.11
C ARG A 36 11.30 -4.40 -3.72
N TYR A 37 12.56 -4.34 -4.15
CA TYR A 37 13.58 -5.30 -3.78
C TYR A 37 13.77 -5.40 -2.25
N VAL A 38 13.86 -4.27 -1.55
CA VAL A 38 13.93 -4.24 -0.08
C VAL A 38 12.71 -4.92 0.54
N LYS A 39 11.49 -4.60 0.09
CA LYS A 39 10.26 -5.23 0.60
C LYS A 39 10.22 -6.74 0.35
N ASP A 40 10.70 -7.19 -0.80
CA ASP A 40 10.76 -8.61 -1.13
C ASP A 40 11.78 -9.34 -0.23
N LEU A 41 12.91 -8.71 0.11
CA LEU A 41 13.87 -9.23 1.09
C LEU A 41 13.29 -9.25 2.52
N GLU A 42 12.59 -8.20 2.95
CA GLU A 42 11.92 -8.15 4.26
C GLU A 42 10.92 -9.30 4.42
N ARG A 43 10.13 -9.56 3.37
CA ARG A 43 9.18 -10.67 3.34
C ARG A 43 9.89 -12.02 3.43
N GLN A 44 10.94 -12.24 2.64
CA GLN A 44 11.73 -13.48 2.69
C GLN A 44 12.34 -13.69 4.08
N ALA A 45 12.94 -12.65 4.67
CA ALA A 45 13.52 -12.72 6.00
C ALA A 45 12.46 -13.05 7.07
N ALA A 46 11.25 -12.50 6.94
CA ALA A 46 10.12 -12.84 7.82
C ALA A 46 9.67 -14.30 7.67
N ASP A 47 9.49 -14.77 6.43
CA ASP A 47 9.09 -16.15 6.12
C ASP A 47 10.12 -17.17 6.67
N PHE A 48 11.42 -16.91 6.44
CA PHE A 48 12.51 -17.74 7.01
C PHE A 48 12.57 -17.64 8.54
N GLY A 49 12.24 -16.48 9.12
CA GLY A 49 12.10 -16.31 10.55
C GLY A 49 11.01 -17.17 11.17
N GLU A 50 9.89 -17.35 10.48
CA GLU A 50 8.83 -18.30 10.90
C GLU A 50 9.25 -19.76 10.73
N GLN A 51 9.89 -20.09 9.60
CA GLN A 51 10.42 -21.44 9.37
C GLN A 51 11.43 -21.86 10.43
N LEU A 52 12.34 -20.96 10.83
CA LEU A 52 13.30 -21.20 11.90
C LEU A 52 12.63 -21.48 13.24
N LYS A 53 11.52 -20.80 13.57
CA LYS A 53 10.74 -21.11 14.77
C LYS A 53 10.16 -22.52 14.70
N GLN A 54 9.58 -22.90 13.56
CA GLN A 54 9.00 -24.23 13.37
C GLN A 54 10.06 -25.34 13.43
N LEU A 55 11.24 -25.11 12.83
CA LEU A 55 12.38 -26.02 12.90
C LEU A 55 12.95 -26.14 14.31
N GLY A 56 13.06 -25.01 15.03
CA GLY A 56 13.45 -25.01 16.44
C GLY A 56 12.49 -25.81 17.32
N ASP A 57 11.18 -25.65 17.11
CA ASP A 57 10.14 -26.43 17.81
C ASP A 57 10.20 -27.92 17.45
N LYS A 58 10.48 -28.26 16.18
CA LYS A 58 10.74 -29.64 15.74
C LYS A 58 11.97 -30.21 16.44
N ARG A 59 13.13 -29.55 16.38
CA ARG A 59 14.36 -29.97 17.05
C ARG A 59 14.13 -30.21 18.54
N MET A 60 13.42 -29.32 19.22
CA MET A 60 13.12 -29.46 20.65
C MET A 60 12.25 -30.69 20.96
N ARG A 61 11.29 -31.03 20.08
CA ARG A 61 10.51 -32.27 20.18
C ARG A 61 11.39 -33.50 19.96
N GLU A 62 12.14 -33.55 18.86
CA GLU A 62 13.03 -34.67 18.54
C GLU A 62 14.10 -34.89 19.64
N LEU A 63 14.66 -33.81 20.20
CA LEU A 63 15.61 -33.87 21.31
C LEU A 63 14.99 -34.51 22.56
N LYS A 64 13.73 -34.18 22.87
CA LYS A 64 13.00 -34.74 24.00
C LYS A 64 12.72 -36.23 23.78
N GLU A 65 12.32 -36.62 22.57
CA GLU A 65 12.05 -38.01 22.22
C GLU A 65 13.33 -38.85 22.25
N HIS A 66 14.40 -38.36 21.62
CA HIS A 66 15.74 -38.96 21.66
C HIS A 66 16.23 -39.17 23.11
N LYS A 67 16.18 -38.13 23.96
CA LYS A 67 16.54 -38.24 25.39
C LYS A 67 15.67 -39.27 26.12
N SER A 68 14.36 -39.28 25.87
CA SER A 68 13.43 -40.23 26.51
C SER A 68 13.73 -41.69 26.14
N TYR A 69 14.16 -41.95 24.91
CA TYR A 69 14.54 -43.29 24.46
C TYR A 69 15.92 -43.70 24.97
N ARG A 70 16.89 -42.79 24.95
CA ARG A 70 18.25 -43.05 25.43
C ARG A 70 18.29 -43.34 26.94
N ASP A 71 17.60 -42.53 27.73
CA ASP A 71 17.76 -42.50 29.19
C ASP A 71 16.74 -43.38 29.95
N SER A 72 15.71 -43.92 29.27
CA SER A 72 14.70 -44.75 29.94
C SER A 72 15.19 -46.18 30.23
N VAL A 73 15.59 -46.40 31.49
CA VAL A 73 15.94 -47.73 32.02
C VAL A 73 14.74 -48.68 31.99
N VAL A 74 13.53 -48.18 32.27
CA VAL A 74 12.28 -48.99 32.25
C VAL A 74 11.95 -49.48 30.84
N ARG A 75 12.04 -48.63 29.82
CA ARG A 75 11.85 -49.06 28.42
C ARG A 75 12.91 -50.08 28.02
N ARG A 76 14.18 -49.83 28.36
CA ARG A 76 15.29 -50.74 28.09
C ARG A 76 15.06 -52.12 28.70
N LEU A 77 14.58 -52.18 29.95
CA LEU A 77 14.25 -53.44 30.63
C LEU A 77 13.04 -54.15 30.02
N ALA A 78 11.98 -53.43 29.66
CA ALA A 78 10.80 -54.00 29.01
C ALA A 78 11.13 -54.64 27.64
N TYR A 79 11.91 -53.96 26.80
CA TYR A 79 12.36 -54.51 25.51
C TYR A 79 13.32 -55.69 25.68
N LYS A 80 14.16 -55.67 26.74
CA LYS A 80 15.04 -56.80 27.09
C LYS A 80 14.24 -58.02 27.56
N ALA A 81 13.23 -57.83 28.41
CA ALA A 81 12.33 -58.89 28.88
C ALA A 81 11.52 -59.52 27.73
N ALA A 82 11.12 -58.73 26.74
CA ALA A 82 10.42 -59.19 25.55
C ALA A 82 11.33 -59.81 24.46
N ARG A 83 12.65 -59.96 24.70
CA ARG A 83 13.67 -60.39 23.72
C ARG A 83 13.73 -59.56 22.42
N LYS A 84 13.32 -58.29 22.47
CA LYS A 84 13.24 -57.37 21.30
C LYS A 84 14.34 -56.29 21.34
N LYS A 85 15.56 -56.63 21.75
CA LYS A 85 16.68 -55.68 21.94
C LYS A 85 17.01 -54.91 20.65
N GLU A 86 17.10 -55.61 19.52
CA GLU A 86 17.38 -55.01 18.21
C GLU A 86 16.34 -53.95 17.82
N LYS A 87 15.05 -54.16 18.13
CA LYS A 87 13.99 -53.18 17.84
C LYS A 87 14.13 -51.92 18.70
N PHE A 88 14.67 -52.03 19.91
CA PHE A 88 14.94 -50.87 20.76
C PHE A 88 16.13 -50.06 20.23
N GLU A 89 17.21 -50.74 19.84
CA GLU A 89 18.40 -50.11 19.25
C GLU A 89 18.08 -49.45 17.90
N ALA A 90 17.30 -50.11 17.04
CA ALA A 90 16.84 -49.54 15.78
C ALA A 90 15.98 -48.28 15.97
N LYS A 91 15.09 -48.27 16.97
CA LYS A 91 14.31 -47.07 17.32
C LYS A 91 15.19 -45.96 17.87
N ALA A 92 16.08 -46.26 18.82
CA ALA A 92 17.01 -45.25 19.36
C ALA A 92 17.91 -44.64 18.26
N ALA A 93 18.35 -45.45 17.29
CA ALA A 93 19.11 -44.98 16.13
C ALA A 93 18.27 -44.11 15.19
N LYS A 94 16.99 -44.44 14.98
CA LYS A 94 16.04 -43.62 14.20
C LYS A 94 15.84 -42.24 14.84
N GLU A 95 15.56 -42.21 16.14
CA GLU A 95 15.34 -40.98 16.91
C GLU A 95 16.60 -40.10 16.96
N ALA A 96 17.79 -40.72 17.00
CA ALA A 96 19.05 -39.99 16.88
C ALA A 96 19.20 -39.33 15.50
N ARG A 97 18.88 -40.06 14.41
CA ARG A 97 18.90 -39.50 13.05
C ARG A 97 17.90 -38.36 12.90
N GLU A 98 16.67 -38.55 13.34
CA GLU A 98 15.61 -37.53 13.25
C GLU A 98 15.99 -36.25 14.00
N TYR A 99 16.66 -36.36 15.16
CA TYR A 99 17.24 -35.21 15.86
C TYR A 99 18.38 -34.52 15.09
N PHE A 100 19.32 -35.28 14.53
CA PHE A 100 20.43 -34.71 13.76
C PHE A 100 19.96 -34.05 12.46
N ASP A 101 19.02 -34.68 11.75
CA ASP A 101 18.40 -34.12 10.55
C ASP A 101 17.69 -32.79 10.89
N ALA A 102 16.93 -32.75 12.00
CA ALA A 102 16.27 -31.52 12.46
C ALA A 102 17.26 -30.42 12.89
N LEU A 103 18.43 -30.80 13.43
CA LEU A 103 19.48 -29.86 13.78
C LEU A 103 20.16 -29.28 12.52
N GLU A 104 20.45 -30.11 11.53
CA GLU A 104 21.02 -29.69 10.26
C GLU A 104 20.06 -28.77 9.50
N ASP A 105 18.76 -29.12 9.43
CA ASP A 105 17.71 -28.27 8.85
C ASP A 105 17.68 -26.88 9.51
N GLU A 106 17.74 -26.82 10.85
CA GLU A 106 17.76 -25.55 11.61
C GLU A 106 19.02 -24.72 11.31
N GLU A 107 20.19 -25.35 11.27
CA GLU A 107 21.45 -24.66 10.99
C GLU A 107 21.49 -24.11 9.56
N GLN A 108 21.05 -24.89 8.57
CA GLN A 108 20.93 -24.44 7.18
C GLN A 108 19.98 -23.23 7.08
N ALA A 109 18.80 -23.31 7.70
CA ALA A 109 17.85 -22.20 7.73
C ALA A 109 18.42 -20.96 8.45
N HIS A 110 19.24 -21.15 9.49
CA HIS A 110 19.89 -20.06 10.21
C HIS A 110 20.91 -19.33 9.33
N VAL A 111 21.74 -20.08 8.58
CA VAL A 111 22.69 -19.51 7.62
C VAL A 111 21.96 -18.74 6.52
N MET A 112 20.88 -19.31 5.96
CA MET A 112 20.06 -18.62 4.95
C MET A 112 19.49 -17.30 5.48
N LYS A 113 18.92 -17.31 6.69
CA LYS A 113 18.41 -16.09 7.32
C LYS A 113 19.52 -15.05 7.56
N THR A 114 20.68 -15.47 8.06
CA THR A 114 21.80 -14.56 8.31
C THR A 114 22.27 -13.89 7.02
N ASN A 115 22.30 -14.64 5.90
CA ASN A 115 22.63 -14.09 4.60
C ASN A 115 21.57 -13.10 4.10
N LEU A 116 20.27 -13.40 4.29
CA LEU A 116 19.18 -12.48 3.96
C LEU A 116 19.23 -11.20 4.78
N ASP A 117 19.50 -11.29 6.08
CA ASP A 117 19.64 -10.13 6.97
C ASP A 117 20.83 -9.26 6.53
N ALA A 118 21.96 -9.86 6.11
CA ALA A 118 23.10 -9.13 5.57
C ALA A 118 22.76 -8.42 4.24
N MET A 119 22.10 -9.11 3.31
CA MET A 119 21.63 -8.53 2.04
C MET A 119 20.63 -7.39 2.27
N LEU A 120 19.76 -7.51 3.28
CA LEU A 120 18.80 -6.49 3.65
C LEU A 120 19.51 -5.22 4.15
N GLU A 121 20.51 -5.35 5.00
CA GLU A 121 21.27 -4.19 5.51
C GLU A 121 22.09 -3.51 4.42
N GLU A 122 22.69 -4.27 3.50
CA GLU A 122 23.32 -3.72 2.29
C GLU A 122 22.30 -2.98 1.41
N ALA A 123 21.14 -3.60 1.17
CA ALA A 123 20.08 -2.99 0.39
C ALA A 123 19.56 -1.69 1.02
N LYS A 124 19.39 -1.63 2.34
CA LYS A 124 19.01 -0.38 3.04
C LYS A 124 20.07 0.71 2.92
N THR A 125 21.35 0.33 2.95
CA THR A 125 22.44 1.30 2.75
C THR A 125 22.37 1.92 1.34
N ALA A 126 22.19 1.09 0.31
CA ALA A 126 22.01 1.55 -1.07
C ALA A 126 20.72 2.38 -1.24
N GLN A 127 19.65 2.05 -0.49
CA GLN A 127 18.40 2.81 -0.47
C GLN A 127 18.64 4.25 -0.03
N CYS A 128 19.42 4.48 1.05
CA CYS A 128 19.75 5.83 1.51
C CYS A 128 20.46 6.68 0.43
N GLU A 129 21.35 6.07 -0.37
CA GLU A 129 22.01 6.78 -1.47
C GLU A 129 21.05 7.15 -2.60
N LEU A 130 20.14 6.24 -2.95
CA LEU A 130 19.09 6.50 -3.94
C LEU A 130 18.10 7.56 -3.46
N GLU A 131 17.74 7.55 -2.18
CA GLU A 131 16.90 8.57 -1.55
C GLU A 131 17.56 9.95 -1.62
N ALA A 132 18.86 10.05 -1.34
CA ALA A 132 19.59 11.30 -1.45
C ALA A 132 19.57 11.84 -2.90
N LYS A 133 19.81 10.98 -3.91
CA LYS A 133 19.74 11.36 -5.33
C LYS A 133 18.32 11.77 -5.75
N ALA A 134 17.31 11.02 -5.30
CA ALA A 134 15.91 11.34 -5.54
C ALA A 134 15.48 12.67 -4.90
N ALA A 135 16.00 12.98 -3.71
CA ALA A 135 15.77 14.25 -3.03
C ALA A 135 16.39 15.42 -3.81
N VAL A 136 17.64 15.26 -4.28
CA VAL A 136 18.30 16.26 -5.16
C VAL A 136 17.50 16.48 -6.44
N HIS A 137 17.04 15.42 -7.10
CA HIS A 137 16.21 15.52 -8.29
C HIS A 137 14.92 16.31 -8.01
N THR A 138 14.25 15.97 -6.91
CA THR A 138 12.97 16.58 -6.53
C THR A 138 13.14 18.06 -6.20
N GLU A 139 14.21 18.43 -5.48
CA GLU A 139 14.47 19.82 -5.15
C GLU A 139 14.86 20.64 -6.38
N ALA A 140 15.71 20.09 -7.27
CA ALA A 140 16.03 20.74 -8.54
C ALA A 140 14.78 20.99 -9.40
N GLN A 141 13.83 20.05 -9.41
CA GLN A 141 12.57 20.23 -10.13
C GLN A 141 11.71 21.34 -9.51
N LYS A 142 11.62 21.41 -8.17
CA LYS A 142 10.88 22.48 -7.47
C LYS A 142 11.50 23.85 -7.74
N ASP A 143 12.82 23.93 -7.69
CA ASP A 143 13.55 25.17 -7.96
C ASP A 143 13.39 25.62 -9.41
N LEU A 144 13.34 24.68 -10.35
CA LEU A 144 13.05 24.97 -11.75
C LEU A 144 11.62 25.48 -11.94
N ASP A 145 10.65 24.83 -11.30
CA ASP A 145 9.24 25.24 -11.35
C ASP A 145 9.09 26.66 -10.76
N ARG A 146 9.70 26.96 -9.60
CA ARG A 146 9.74 28.31 -9.00
C ARG A 146 10.38 29.36 -9.92
N LEU A 147 11.50 29.01 -10.55
CA LEU A 147 12.20 29.88 -11.49
C LEU A 147 11.30 30.22 -12.67
N TYR A 148 10.62 29.21 -13.22
CA TYR A 148 9.69 29.42 -14.32
C TYR A 148 8.44 30.19 -13.92
N ASP A 149 7.90 29.98 -12.73
CA ASP A 149 6.78 30.78 -12.25
C ASP A 149 7.16 32.25 -12.08
N TYR A 150 8.38 32.54 -11.61
CA TYR A 150 8.89 33.93 -11.52
C TYR A 150 9.12 34.59 -12.89
N VAL A 151 9.63 33.83 -13.87
CA VAL A 151 9.99 34.36 -15.19
C VAL A 151 8.79 34.46 -16.13
N PHE A 152 7.87 33.50 -16.08
CA PHE A 152 6.73 33.37 -16.99
C PHE A 152 5.37 33.64 -16.32
N GLN A 153 5.36 34.38 -15.20
CA GLN A 153 4.12 34.79 -14.54
C GLN A 153 3.24 35.64 -15.45
N ASP A 154 3.88 36.51 -16.22
CA ASP A 154 3.25 37.47 -17.11
C ASP A 154 3.39 37.00 -18.59
N PRO A 155 2.40 37.33 -19.45
CA PRO A 155 2.48 37.18 -20.90
C PRO A 155 3.81 37.69 -21.46
N ILE A 156 4.56 36.83 -22.16
CA ILE A 156 5.80 37.26 -22.83
C ILE A 156 5.46 37.69 -24.26
N PRO A 157 5.63 38.97 -24.63
CA PRO A 157 5.42 39.42 -25.99
C PRO A 157 6.28 38.63 -26.98
N GLY A 158 5.66 38.12 -28.05
CA GLY A 158 6.35 37.34 -29.08
C GLY A 158 6.37 35.82 -28.85
N PHE A 159 5.81 35.31 -27.74
CA PHE A 159 5.77 33.87 -27.45
C PHE A 159 4.36 33.38 -27.04
N PRO A 160 3.33 33.52 -27.90
CA PRO A 160 1.96 33.08 -27.59
C PRO A 160 1.86 31.57 -27.34
N GLU A 161 2.73 30.79 -27.96
CA GLU A 161 2.79 29.33 -27.77
C GLU A 161 3.01 28.93 -26.31
N VAL A 162 3.80 29.69 -25.53
CA VAL A 162 4.06 29.40 -24.11
C VAL A 162 2.77 29.52 -23.29
N GLU A 163 1.95 30.51 -23.59
CA GLU A 163 0.65 30.70 -22.93
C GLU A 163 -0.34 29.60 -23.30
N GLU A 164 -0.39 29.22 -24.57
CA GLU A 164 -1.24 28.11 -25.02
C GLU A 164 -0.88 26.82 -24.29
N ARG A 165 0.42 26.48 -24.21
CA ARG A 165 0.89 25.31 -23.45
C ARG A 165 0.61 25.41 -21.95
N ALA A 166 0.64 26.62 -21.38
CA ALA A 166 0.29 26.83 -19.97
C ALA A 166 -1.20 26.54 -19.73
N ARG A 167 -2.09 26.97 -20.62
CA ARG A 167 -3.53 26.67 -20.56
C ARG A 167 -3.80 25.17 -20.75
N GLU A 168 -3.10 24.51 -21.69
CA GLU A 168 -3.19 23.05 -21.88
C GLU A 168 -2.79 22.30 -20.60
N MET A 169 -1.65 22.66 -19.99
CA MET A 169 -1.16 22.07 -18.75
C MET A 169 -2.16 22.27 -17.60
N GLN A 170 -2.69 23.48 -17.43
CA GLN A 170 -3.67 23.77 -16.39
C GLN A 170 -4.97 22.96 -16.58
N THR A 171 -5.44 22.82 -17.82
CA THR A 171 -6.63 22.02 -18.15
C THR A 171 -6.42 20.54 -17.87
N ALA A 172 -5.24 20.01 -18.25
CA ALA A 172 -4.86 18.63 -17.98
C ALA A 172 -4.72 18.37 -16.46
N ALA A 173 -4.13 19.31 -15.71
CA ALA A 173 -4.00 19.22 -14.26
C ALA A 173 -5.37 19.21 -13.55
N LYS A 174 -6.27 20.13 -13.90
CA LYS A 174 -7.66 20.13 -13.39
C LYS A 174 -8.37 18.80 -13.68
N SER A 175 -8.23 18.28 -14.89
CA SER A 175 -8.83 17.01 -15.30
C SER A 175 -8.28 15.83 -14.50
N TYR A 176 -6.96 15.79 -14.27
CA TYR A 176 -6.30 14.79 -13.46
C TYR A 176 -6.74 14.85 -12.00
N HIS A 177 -6.68 16.03 -11.36
CA HIS A 177 -7.11 16.18 -9.97
C HIS A 177 -8.57 15.78 -9.77
N HIS A 178 -9.46 16.15 -10.70
CA HIS A 178 -10.85 15.72 -10.64
C HIS A 178 -11.00 14.18 -10.71
N ALA A 179 -10.25 13.52 -11.60
CA ALA A 179 -10.27 12.05 -11.69
C ALA A 179 -9.66 11.38 -10.44
N GLN A 180 -8.59 11.96 -9.89
CA GLN A 180 -7.96 11.48 -8.66
C GLN A 180 -8.91 11.58 -7.46
N SER A 181 -9.57 12.72 -7.27
CA SER A 181 -10.55 12.88 -6.18
C SER A 181 -11.72 11.91 -6.30
N ARG A 182 -12.17 11.60 -7.53
CA ARG A 182 -13.17 10.55 -7.77
C ARG A 182 -12.63 9.16 -7.40
N ALA A 183 -11.39 8.84 -7.77
CA ALA A 183 -10.76 7.56 -7.43
C ALA A 183 -10.66 7.37 -5.91
N GLU A 184 -10.26 8.43 -5.19
CA GLU A 184 -10.16 8.44 -3.73
C GLU A 184 -11.52 8.28 -3.05
N ALA A 185 -12.55 8.98 -3.53
CA ALA A 185 -13.91 8.86 -3.01
C ALA A 185 -14.49 7.43 -3.20
N GLU A 186 -14.24 6.81 -4.35
CA GLU A 186 -14.64 5.43 -4.62
C GLU A 186 -13.84 4.43 -3.78
N TRP A 187 -12.54 4.66 -3.57
CA TRP A 187 -11.73 3.84 -2.69
C TRP A 187 -12.25 3.87 -1.25
N GLN A 188 -12.60 5.05 -0.73
CA GLN A 188 -13.22 5.20 0.60
C GLN A 188 -14.54 4.42 0.69
N ALA A 189 -15.34 4.44 -0.38
CA ALA A 189 -16.57 3.65 -0.46
C ALA A 189 -16.29 2.14 -0.42
N VAL A 190 -15.26 1.65 -1.13
CA VAL A 190 -14.81 0.24 -1.05
C VAL A 190 -14.44 -0.13 0.38
N GLN A 191 -13.66 0.70 1.09
CA GLN A 191 -13.25 0.41 2.47
C GLN A 191 -14.46 0.34 3.41
N CYS A 192 -15.38 1.30 3.30
CA CYS A 192 -16.60 1.32 4.10
C CYS A 192 -17.46 0.06 3.86
N LEU A 193 -17.65 -0.34 2.60
CA LEU A 193 -18.42 -1.54 2.27
C LEU A 193 -17.74 -2.83 2.72
N ARG A 194 -16.40 -2.91 2.66
CA ARG A 194 -15.64 -4.06 3.19
C ARG A 194 -15.85 -4.21 4.69
N GLN A 195 -15.78 -3.11 5.45
CA GLN A 195 -16.06 -3.11 6.89
C GLN A 195 -17.53 -3.42 7.17
N ALA A 196 -18.47 -2.87 6.39
CA ALA A 196 -19.89 -3.17 6.54
C ALA A 196 -20.17 -4.68 6.33
N HIS A 197 -19.53 -5.29 5.33
CA HIS A 197 -19.63 -6.72 5.08
C HIS A 197 -19.06 -7.56 6.24
N GLN A 198 -17.95 -7.14 6.84
CA GLN A 198 -17.40 -7.78 8.05
C GLN A 198 -18.38 -7.72 9.22
N HIS A 199 -18.99 -6.56 9.49
CA HIS A 199 -20.02 -6.43 10.52
C HIS A 199 -21.27 -7.28 10.22
N LEU A 200 -21.74 -7.34 8.97
CA LEU A 200 -22.86 -8.20 8.61
C LEU A 200 -22.55 -9.69 8.81
N ASN A 201 -21.32 -10.13 8.52
CA ASN A 201 -20.89 -11.50 8.80
C ASN A 201 -20.78 -11.77 10.32
N ALA A 202 -20.29 -10.81 11.10
CA ALA A 202 -20.29 -10.91 12.56
C ALA A 202 -21.72 -11.00 13.13
N ALA A 203 -22.64 -10.18 12.61
CA ALA A 203 -24.06 -10.25 12.96
C ALA A 203 -24.68 -11.61 12.62
N LEU A 204 -24.33 -12.21 11.49
CA LEU A 204 -24.78 -13.57 11.12
C LEU A 204 -24.25 -14.65 12.07
N ILE A 205 -22.99 -14.55 12.51
CA ILE A 205 -22.41 -15.48 13.50
C ILE A 205 -23.11 -15.34 14.85
N ALA A 206 -23.39 -14.11 15.28
CA ALA A 206 -24.13 -13.83 16.50
C ALA A 206 -25.59 -14.34 16.41
N MET A 207 -26.23 -14.19 15.25
CA MET A 207 -27.56 -14.75 14.97
C MET A 207 -27.58 -16.27 14.98
N ASP A 208 -26.60 -16.95 14.39
CA ASP A 208 -26.48 -18.41 14.45
C ASP A 208 -26.27 -18.89 15.90
N THR A 209 -25.49 -18.14 16.68
CA THR A 209 -25.32 -18.40 18.11
C THR A 209 -26.66 -18.28 18.83
N ALA A 210 -27.42 -17.20 18.61
CA ALA A 210 -28.74 -17.02 19.19
C ALA A 210 -29.71 -18.13 18.78
N LEU A 211 -29.72 -18.54 17.50
CA LEU A 211 -30.55 -19.65 17.00
C LEU A 211 -30.23 -20.97 17.68
N ARG A 212 -28.93 -21.31 17.85
CA ARG A 212 -28.52 -22.53 18.54
C ARG A 212 -28.92 -22.51 20.01
N ARG A 213 -28.84 -21.37 20.68
CA ARG A 213 -29.26 -21.20 22.08
C ARG A 213 -30.78 -21.30 22.22
N SER A 214 -31.52 -20.61 21.36
CA SER A 214 -32.98 -20.71 21.25
C SER A 214 -33.45 -22.14 21.00
N SER A 215 -32.77 -22.89 20.13
CA SER A 215 -33.07 -24.30 19.91
C SER A 215 -32.77 -25.19 21.12
N GLN A 216 -31.76 -24.86 21.94
CA GLN A 216 -31.49 -25.56 23.19
C GLN A 216 -32.53 -25.23 24.26
N ASP A 217 -33.02 -23.99 24.26
CA ASP A 217 -34.02 -23.52 25.21
C ASP A 217 -35.39 -24.18 25.01
N MET A 218 -35.80 -24.40 23.75
CA MET A 218 -37.01 -25.16 23.38
C MET A 218 -37.07 -26.59 23.96
N TYR A 219 -35.95 -27.18 24.41
CA TYR A 219 -35.90 -28.52 25.02
C TYR A 219 -35.67 -28.50 26.54
N GLY A 220 -35.93 -27.37 27.21
CA GLY A 220 -35.80 -27.22 28.66
C GLY A 220 -34.54 -26.46 29.08
N GLY A 221 -34.22 -25.37 28.40
CA GLY A 221 -33.16 -24.46 28.82
C GLY A 221 -33.52 -23.73 30.12
N GLY A 222 -32.49 -23.38 30.89
CA GLY A 222 -32.63 -22.56 32.09
C GLY A 222 -32.25 -21.12 31.82
N THR A 223 -32.55 -20.23 32.77
CA THR A 223 -32.35 -18.76 32.73
C THR A 223 -30.97 -18.29 32.23
N TYR A 224 -29.93 -19.12 32.34
CA TYR A 224 -28.60 -18.82 31.82
C TYR A 224 -28.52 -18.84 30.28
N ILE A 225 -29.24 -19.75 29.62
CA ILE A 225 -29.30 -19.84 28.15
C ILE A 225 -29.99 -18.61 27.56
N ASP A 226 -31.07 -18.13 28.19
CA ASP A 226 -31.78 -16.90 27.80
C ASP A 226 -30.89 -15.66 27.81
N ILE A 227 -30.06 -15.51 28.85
CA ILE A 227 -29.12 -14.38 28.97
C ILE A 227 -28.11 -14.44 27.82
N MET A 228 -27.59 -15.63 27.49
CA MET A 228 -26.63 -15.78 26.39
C MET A 228 -27.27 -15.51 25.03
N GLU A 229 -28.50 -15.97 24.79
CA GLU A 229 -29.26 -15.69 23.57
C GLU A 229 -29.49 -14.19 23.40
N ARG A 230 -29.93 -13.50 24.45
CA ARG A 230 -30.13 -12.05 24.45
C ARG A 230 -28.84 -11.28 24.17
N ASN A 231 -27.73 -11.68 24.77
CA ASN A 231 -26.43 -11.08 24.51
C ASN A 231 -26.03 -11.24 23.04
N ALA A 232 -26.25 -12.42 22.45
CA ALA A 232 -25.98 -12.67 21.05
C ALA A 232 -26.86 -11.83 20.10
N LEU A 233 -28.16 -11.66 20.41
CA LEU A 233 -29.06 -10.79 19.65
C LEU A 233 -28.71 -9.30 19.79
N CYS A 234 -28.24 -8.88 20.96
CA CYS A 234 -27.74 -7.52 21.20
C CYS A 234 -26.51 -7.25 20.33
N GLN A 235 -25.53 -8.16 20.35
CA GLN A 235 -24.33 -8.09 19.51
C GLN A 235 -24.69 -8.02 18.02
N ALA A 236 -25.59 -8.88 17.55
CA ALA A 236 -26.04 -8.87 16.15
C ALA A 236 -26.65 -7.52 15.75
N ASN A 237 -27.39 -6.88 16.65
CA ASN A 237 -27.99 -5.57 16.41
C ASN A 237 -26.97 -4.43 16.38
N GLU A 238 -25.99 -4.46 17.28
CA GLU A 238 -24.89 -3.49 17.25
C GLU A 238 -24.13 -3.58 15.93
N ASP A 239 -23.76 -4.78 15.49
CA ASP A 239 -23.07 -5.01 14.23
C ASP A 239 -23.90 -4.57 13.02
N LEU A 240 -25.21 -4.86 12.99
CA LEU A 240 -26.11 -4.39 11.94
C LEU A 240 -26.18 -2.85 11.87
N LEU A 241 -26.23 -2.16 13.02
CA LEU A 241 -26.23 -0.71 13.08
C LEU A 241 -24.91 -0.11 12.58
N GLN A 242 -23.76 -0.73 12.91
CA GLN A 242 -22.47 -0.30 12.37
C GLN A 242 -22.40 -0.49 10.86
N ALA A 243 -22.85 -1.64 10.35
CA ALA A 243 -22.92 -1.90 8.92
C ALA A 243 -23.76 -0.84 8.18
N ARG A 244 -24.91 -0.45 8.73
CA ARG A 244 -25.74 0.62 8.15
C ARG A 244 -25.04 1.97 8.09
N LYS A 245 -24.42 2.39 9.19
CA LYS A 245 -23.66 3.65 9.23
C LYS A 245 -22.56 3.65 8.16
N LEU A 246 -21.83 2.54 8.02
CA LEU A 246 -20.78 2.39 7.02
C LEU A 246 -21.33 2.43 5.60
N VAL A 247 -22.47 1.80 5.31
CA VAL A 247 -23.13 1.91 4.00
C VAL A 247 -23.56 3.36 3.72
N THR A 248 -24.13 4.06 4.70
CA THR A 248 -24.46 5.50 4.56
C THR A 248 -23.23 6.35 4.26
N LEU A 249 -22.09 6.07 4.90
CA LEU A 249 -20.83 6.74 4.60
C LEU A 249 -20.32 6.40 3.21
N ALA A 250 -20.38 5.13 2.81
CA ALA A 250 -19.98 4.68 1.49
C ALA A 250 -20.76 5.40 0.37
N ARG A 251 -22.07 5.62 0.59
CA ARG A 251 -22.94 6.36 -0.34
C ARG A 251 -22.52 7.81 -0.59
N ARG A 252 -21.80 8.43 0.33
CA ARG A 252 -21.24 9.79 0.12
C ARG A 252 -20.08 9.78 -0.89
N GLY A 253 -19.28 8.72 -0.88
CA GLY A 253 -18.19 8.52 -1.84
C GLY A 253 -18.67 7.97 -3.18
N SER A 254 -19.74 7.16 -3.17
CA SER A 254 -20.37 6.65 -4.38
C SER A 254 -21.89 6.60 -4.30
N PRO A 255 -22.62 7.47 -5.04
CA PRO A 255 -24.07 7.60 -4.94
C PRO A 255 -24.86 6.40 -5.51
N TYR A 256 -24.18 5.50 -6.23
CA TYR A 256 -24.79 4.33 -6.85
C TYR A 256 -24.95 3.13 -5.89
N ILE A 257 -24.39 3.23 -4.68
CA ILE A 257 -24.51 2.19 -3.65
C ILE A 257 -25.95 2.19 -3.13
N ARG A 258 -26.54 1.00 -3.04
CA ARG A 258 -27.92 0.82 -2.57
C ARG A 258 -27.99 1.06 -1.07
N GLU A 259 -29.14 1.55 -0.62
CA GLU A 259 -29.41 1.63 0.80
C GLU A 259 -29.74 0.24 1.34
N LEU A 260 -29.26 -0.06 2.55
CA LEU A 260 -29.63 -1.30 3.22
C LEU A 260 -31.10 -1.26 3.64
N PRO A 261 -31.87 -2.33 3.40
CA PRO A 261 -33.26 -2.39 3.84
C PRO A 261 -33.36 -2.31 5.37
N PRO A 262 -34.49 -1.80 5.91
CA PRO A 262 -34.75 -1.78 7.34
C PRO A 262 -35.04 -3.20 7.84
N VAL A 263 -33.99 -3.89 8.26
CA VAL A 263 -34.02 -5.11 9.08
C VAL A 263 -34.21 -4.76 10.55
N ALA A 264 -35.20 -5.37 11.21
CA ALA A 264 -35.37 -5.30 12.65
C ALA A 264 -34.95 -6.63 13.26
N ILE A 265 -33.88 -6.61 14.07
CA ILE A 265 -33.48 -7.79 14.83
C ILE A 265 -34.49 -7.98 15.95
N ALA A 266 -35.02 -9.19 16.06
CA ALA A 266 -35.95 -9.54 17.13
C ALA A 266 -35.26 -9.36 18.50
N GLN A 267 -35.49 -8.21 19.13
CA GLN A 267 -35.12 -7.95 20.51
C GLN A 267 -36.40 -8.07 21.32
N GLY A 268 -36.48 -9.02 22.25
CA GLY A 268 -37.56 -9.04 23.24
C GLY A 268 -37.59 -7.69 23.98
N ASN A 269 -38.78 -7.14 24.22
CA ASN A 269 -38.91 -5.80 24.80
C ASN A 269 -38.23 -5.72 26.18
N LEU A 270 -37.34 -4.74 26.34
CA LEU A 270 -36.52 -4.51 27.54
C LEU A 270 -37.26 -3.98 28.77
N LEU A 271 -38.56 -3.61 28.66
CA LEU A 271 -39.26 -2.85 29.71
C LEU A 271 -40.59 -3.46 30.19
N GLY A 272 -41.02 -4.62 29.66
CA GLY A 272 -42.37 -5.14 29.93
C GLY A 272 -42.46 -6.53 30.55
N ASP A 273 -41.48 -7.41 30.33
CA ASP A 273 -41.69 -8.84 30.59
C ASP A 273 -40.97 -9.34 31.83
N VAL A 274 -41.57 -9.01 32.96
CA VAL A 274 -41.52 -9.84 34.17
C VAL A 274 -42.70 -10.83 34.18
N LEU A 275 -43.44 -10.99 33.07
CA LEU A 275 -44.64 -11.83 32.97
C LEU A 275 -44.71 -12.62 31.65
N PHE A 276 -43.79 -13.56 31.42
CA PHE A 276 -44.02 -14.66 30.47
C PHE A 276 -44.02 -16.00 31.19
N ASP A 277 -45.14 -16.28 31.84
CA ASP A 277 -45.70 -17.63 31.82
C ASP A 277 -46.03 -18.00 30.35
N ASN A 278 -45.77 -19.26 29.97
CA ASN A 278 -46.10 -19.96 28.71
C ASN A 278 -45.14 -19.82 27.51
N ILE A 279 -44.19 -20.75 27.39
CA ILE A 279 -44.13 -21.93 26.48
C ILE A 279 -44.86 -21.87 25.09
N PHE A 280 -45.90 -21.05 24.89
CA PHE A 280 -46.58 -20.85 23.60
C PHE A 280 -45.86 -19.87 22.67
N SER A 281 -44.72 -19.28 23.08
CA SER A 281 -43.97 -18.26 22.34
C SER A 281 -42.61 -18.71 21.80
N ASP A 282 -41.96 -19.76 22.33
CA ASP A 282 -40.57 -20.11 21.96
C ASP A 282 -40.41 -20.46 20.48
N MET A 283 -41.34 -21.23 19.93
CA MET A 283 -41.34 -21.54 18.49
C MET A 283 -41.59 -20.30 17.62
N GLY A 284 -42.37 -19.34 18.12
CA GLY A 284 -42.66 -18.06 17.46
C GLY A 284 -41.48 -17.08 17.54
N PHE A 285 -40.80 -16.99 18.69
CA PHE A 285 -39.60 -16.19 18.88
C PHE A 285 -38.41 -16.76 18.11
N HIS A 286 -38.20 -18.07 18.18
CA HIS A 286 -37.26 -18.79 17.32
C HIS A 286 -37.54 -18.54 15.83
N GLY A 287 -38.81 -18.53 15.43
CA GLY A 287 -39.24 -18.15 14.08
C GLY A 287 -38.87 -16.71 13.70
N LYS A 288 -39.02 -15.75 14.62
CA LYS A 288 -38.60 -14.35 14.42
C LYS A 288 -37.08 -14.23 14.27
N ILE A 289 -36.30 -14.94 15.09
CA ILE A 289 -34.83 -14.94 14.96
C ILE A 289 -34.41 -15.53 13.60
N LYS A 290 -35.05 -16.62 13.15
CA LYS A 290 -34.82 -17.19 11.82
C LYS A 290 -35.11 -16.18 10.71
N GLN A 291 -36.22 -15.44 10.82
CA GLN A 291 -36.57 -14.40 9.86
C GLN A 291 -35.54 -13.26 9.87
N SER A 292 -35.19 -12.72 11.05
CA SER A 292 -34.16 -11.68 11.15
C SER A 292 -32.82 -12.14 10.60
N ALA A 293 -32.41 -13.39 10.83
CA ALA A 293 -31.17 -13.95 10.28
C ALA A 293 -31.22 -13.99 8.74
N PHE A 294 -32.35 -14.39 8.15
CA PHE A 294 -32.54 -14.37 6.70
C PHE A 294 -32.49 -12.95 6.11
N GLU A 295 -33.08 -11.97 6.79
CA GLU A 295 -33.02 -10.57 6.39
C GLU A 295 -31.60 -9.99 6.45
N VAL A 296 -30.83 -10.30 7.51
CA VAL A 296 -29.41 -9.94 7.62
C VAL A 296 -28.59 -10.63 6.52
N GLN A 297 -28.90 -11.88 6.18
CA GLN A 297 -28.22 -12.61 5.11
C GLN A 297 -28.46 -11.94 3.74
N ASN A 298 -29.69 -11.50 3.47
CA ASN A 298 -29.98 -10.75 2.26
C ASN A 298 -29.20 -9.43 2.20
N CYS A 299 -29.11 -8.70 3.32
CA CYS A 299 -28.27 -7.49 3.42
C CYS A 299 -26.79 -7.78 3.14
N ALA A 300 -26.25 -8.86 3.70
CA ALA A 300 -24.86 -9.26 3.49
C ALA A 300 -24.58 -9.57 2.02
N ARG A 301 -25.52 -10.24 1.34
CA ARG A 301 -25.45 -10.50 -0.10
C ARG A 301 -25.51 -9.21 -0.92
N ASP A 302 -26.43 -8.30 -0.60
CA ASP A 302 -26.56 -7.04 -1.32
C ASP A 302 -25.30 -6.17 -1.18
N VAL A 303 -24.74 -6.06 0.02
CA VAL A 303 -23.46 -5.36 0.26
C VAL A 303 -22.31 -6.03 -0.46
N SER A 304 -22.29 -7.37 -0.56
CA SER A 304 -21.27 -8.08 -1.32
C SER A 304 -21.33 -7.76 -2.82
N VAL A 305 -22.54 -7.68 -3.39
CA VAL A 305 -22.73 -7.30 -4.80
C VAL A 305 -22.31 -5.85 -5.04
N ASP A 306 -22.69 -4.95 -4.14
CA ASP A 306 -22.30 -3.54 -4.22
C ASP A 306 -20.78 -3.40 -4.08
N LEU A 307 -20.14 -4.14 -3.16
CA LEU A 307 -18.69 -4.14 -2.97
C LEU A 307 -17.96 -4.59 -4.25
N GLN A 308 -18.42 -5.65 -4.91
CA GLN A 308 -17.86 -6.09 -6.20
C GLN A 308 -17.99 -5.00 -7.27
N THR A 309 -19.18 -4.41 -7.39
CA THR A 309 -19.50 -3.38 -8.38
C THR A 309 -18.64 -2.13 -8.18
N VAL A 310 -18.55 -1.64 -6.94
CA VAL A 310 -17.75 -0.46 -6.57
C VAL A 310 -16.26 -0.74 -6.77
N THR A 311 -15.79 -1.96 -6.48
CA THR A 311 -14.38 -2.34 -6.70
C THR A 311 -14.02 -2.31 -8.18
N LEU A 312 -14.88 -2.85 -9.05
CA LEU A 312 -14.65 -2.81 -10.51
C LEU A 312 -14.61 -1.37 -11.02
N ARG A 313 -15.59 -0.54 -10.62
CA ARG A 313 -15.61 0.87 -11.00
C ARG A 313 -14.41 1.66 -10.46
N HIS A 314 -13.95 1.36 -9.25
CA HIS A 314 -12.75 1.98 -8.70
C HIS A 314 -11.53 1.69 -9.59
N VAL A 315 -11.36 0.45 -10.07
CA VAL A 315 -10.30 0.09 -11.03
C VAL A 315 -10.41 0.90 -12.33
N GLU A 316 -11.61 1.05 -12.88
CA GLU A 316 -11.85 1.85 -14.09
C GLU A 316 -11.48 3.33 -13.89
N ILE A 317 -11.87 3.92 -12.76
CA ILE A 317 -11.57 5.32 -12.45
C ILE A 317 -10.08 5.51 -12.17
N CYS A 318 -9.41 4.56 -11.53
CA CYS A 318 -7.95 4.57 -11.38
C CYS A 318 -7.26 4.58 -12.75
N ARG A 319 -7.71 3.74 -13.69
CA ARG A 319 -7.19 3.74 -15.06
C ARG A 319 -7.44 5.09 -15.77
N GLU A 320 -8.61 5.69 -15.58
CA GLU A 320 -8.92 7.04 -16.08
C GLU A 320 -7.94 8.09 -15.51
N ALA A 321 -7.68 8.04 -14.20
CA ALA A 321 -6.76 8.93 -13.52
C ALA A 321 -5.31 8.74 -14.01
N GLU A 322 -4.88 7.52 -14.30
CA GLU A 322 -3.56 7.22 -14.89
C GLU A 322 -3.40 7.81 -16.30
N ILE A 323 -4.42 7.66 -17.15
CA ILE A 323 -4.44 8.25 -18.50
C ILE A 323 -4.32 9.77 -18.41
N LYS A 324 -5.11 10.39 -17.51
CA LYS A 324 -5.07 11.85 -17.28
C LYS A 324 -3.75 12.31 -16.66
N SER A 325 -3.14 11.52 -15.78
CA SER A 325 -1.80 11.77 -15.24
C SER A 325 -0.74 11.77 -16.35
N ALA A 326 -0.80 10.81 -17.29
CA ALA A 326 0.10 10.76 -18.43
C ALA A 326 -0.08 11.98 -19.35
N ALA A 327 -1.34 12.38 -19.61
CA ALA A 327 -1.65 13.60 -20.38
C ALA A 327 -1.09 14.87 -19.69
N MET A 328 -1.27 15.00 -18.37
CA MET A 328 -0.73 16.10 -17.58
C MET A 328 0.81 16.14 -17.64
N ARG A 329 1.47 14.99 -17.48
CA ARG A 329 2.94 14.89 -17.59
C ARG A 329 3.44 15.30 -18.98
N LYS A 330 2.75 14.87 -20.04
CA LYS A 330 3.06 15.28 -21.42
C LYS A 330 2.88 16.79 -21.63
N ALA A 331 1.80 17.37 -21.10
CA ALA A 331 1.55 18.80 -21.18
C ALA A 331 2.61 19.61 -20.40
N LYS A 332 2.99 19.16 -19.18
CA LYS A 332 4.08 19.77 -18.39
C LYS A 332 5.41 19.74 -19.17
N ALA A 333 5.78 18.59 -19.73
CA ALA A 333 7.00 18.47 -20.52
C ALA A 333 6.99 19.36 -21.77
N SER A 334 5.84 19.51 -22.42
CA SER A 334 5.69 20.38 -23.60
C SER A 334 5.83 21.86 -23.23
N LEU A 335 5.19 22.30 -22.14
CA LEU A 335 5.34 23.65 -21.60
C LEU A 335 6.79 23.96 -21.22
N GLN A 336 7.46 23.02 -20.54
CA GLN A 336 8.86 23.17 -20.18
C GLN A 336 9.75 23.33 -21.42
N LYS A 337 9.57 22.50 -22.46
CA LYS A 337 10.31 22.65 -23.72
C LYS A 337 10.09 24.01 -24.38
N SER A 338 8.85 24.50 -24.42
CA SER A 338 8.57 25.85 -24.95
C SER A 338 9.27 26.93 -24.13
N ARG A 339 9.28 26.83 -22.79
CA ARG A 339 10.01 27.76 -21.91
C ARG A 339 11.53 27.71 -22.15
N GLU A 340 12.11 26.52 -22.30
CA GLU A 340 13.53 26.33 -22.63
C GLU A 340 13.89 26.95 -24.00
N ALA A 341 13.00 26.85 -24.97
CA ALA A 341 13.17 27.49 -26.28
C ALA A 341 13.22 29.03 -26.16
N VAL A 342 12.40 29.64 -25.29
CA VAL A 342 12.46 31.09 -25.03
C VAL A 342 13.84 31.50 -24.49
N PHE A 343 14.37 30.76 -23.50
CA PHE A 343 15.72 31.02 -22.98
C PHE A 343 16.80 30.91 -24.07
N SER A 344 16.66 29.95 -24.99
CA SER A 344 17.62 29.72 -26.07
C SER A 344 17.57 30.84 -27.13
N THR A 345 16.37 31.25 -27.55
CA THR A 345 16.16 32.30 -28.55
C THR A 345 16.68 33.65 -28.08
N LEU A 346 16.39 34.02 -26.83
CA LEU A 346 16.85 35.29 -26.26
C LEU A 346 18.36 35.28 -25.99
N LYS A 347 18.96 34.14 -25.66
CA LYS A 347 20.43 34.03 -25.56
C LYS A 347 21.10 34.20 -26.93
N GLY A 348 20.49 33.68 -28.00
CA GLY A 348 21.00 33.79 -29.38
C GLY A 348 20.89 35.20 -29.99
N GLN A 349 19.80 35.94 -29.70
CA GLN A 349 19.62 37.31 -30.21
C GLN A 349 20.62 38.33 -29.62
N TYR A 350 21.16 38.08 -28.43
CA TYR A 350 22.08 39.00 -27.74
C TYR A 350 23.54 38.51 -27.67
N GLY A 351 23.85 37.34 -28.24
CA GLY A 351 25.22 36.82 -28.34
C GLY A 351 26.03 37.35 -29.54
N THR A 352 25.39 38.09 -30.45
CA THR A 352 25.99 38.53 -31.74
C THR A 352 26.26 40.03 -31.80
N VAL A 353 25.96 40.81 -30.76
CA VAL A 353 26.27 42.25 -30.71
C VAL A 353 27.30 42.50 -29.62
N CYS A 354 28.57 42.24 -29.94
CA CYS A 354 29.77 42.82 -29.31
C CYS A 354 31.04 42.35 -30.05
N VAL A 355 31.19 42.73 -31.31
CA VAL A 355 32.51 43.05 -31.88
C VAL A 355 32.30 44.36 -32.64
N ALA A 356 32.36 45.47 -31.91
CA ALA A 356 32.57 46.77 -32.51
C ALA A 356 34.06 46.88 -32.84
N ASP A 357 34.34 47.34 -34.06
CA ASP A 357 35.64 47.54 -34.67
C ASP A 357 36.70 48.08 -33.70
N GLU A 358 37.73 47.27 -33.45
CA GLU A 358 39.00 47.76 -32.92
C GLU A 358 39.83 48.27 -34.12
N PRO A 359 40.20 49.56 -34.18
CA PRO A 359 40.96 50.08 -35.30
C PRO A 359 42.38 49.51 -35.28
N ALA A 360 42.82 49.05 -36.45
CA ALA A 360 44.12 48.43 -36.66
C ALA A 360 45.28 49.28 -36.09
N PRO A 361 46.26 48.65 -35.41
CA PRO A 361 47.43 49.37 -34.89
C PRO A 361 48.32 49.86 -36.05
N PRO A 362 48.93 51.05 -35.93
CA PRO A 362 49.78 51.60 -36.96
C PRO A 362 51.05 50.77 -37.16
N THR A 363 51.36 50.50 -38.42
CA THR A 363 52.58 49.85 -38.90
C THR A 363 53.81 50.69 -38.56
N ILE A 364 54.64 50.19 -37.64
CA ILE A 364 55.99 50.72 -37.41
C ILE A 364 56.93 50.03 -38.41
N SER A 365 57.46 50.81 -39.35
CA SER A 365 58.50 50.39 -40.28
C SER A 365 59.83 50.19 -39.55
N ALA A 366 60.43 49.01 -39.74
CA ALA A 366 61.72 48.66 -39.18
C ALA A 366 62.89 49.40 -39.89
N PRO A 367 63.93 49.84 -39.17
CA PRO A 367 65.11 50.44 -39.78
C PRO A 367 66.05 49.36 -40.35
N LYS A 368 66.55 49.63 -41.57
CA LYS A 368 67.58 48.84 -42.28
C LYS A 368 68.84 48.72 -41.42
N GLN A 369 69.19 47.49 -41.02
CA GLN A 369 70.53 47.20 -40.51
C GLN A 369 71.50 47.00 -41.69
N ARG A 370 72.58 47.78 -41.66
CA ARG A 370 73.76 47.69 -42.52
C ARG A 370 74.56 46.42 -42.18
N ALA A 371 75.02 45.75 -43.23
CA ALA A 371 75.98 44.66 -43.17
C ALA A 371 77.37 45.15 -42.74
N VAL A 372 77.97 44.43 -41.80
CA VAL A 372 79.41 44.31 -41.46
C VAL A 372 79.49 42.95 -40.74
N ALA A 373 80.27 41.92 -41.10
CA ALA A 373 81.31 41.69 -42.09
C ALA A 373 81.22 40.24 -42.58
#